data_AF-A0A2G6I7K6-F1
#
_entry.id   AF-A0A2G6I7K6-F1
#
_cell.length_a   1.000
_cell.length_b   1.000
_cell.length_c   1.000
_cell.angle_alpha   90.00
_cell.angle_beta   90.00
_cell.angle_gamma   90.00
#
_symmetry.space_group_name_H-M   'P 1'
#
loop_
_entity.id
_entity.type
_entity.pdbx_description
1 polymer ?
#
loop_
_entity_poly.entity_id
_entity_poly.type
_entity_poly.pdbx_seq_one_letter_code
_entity_poly.pdbx_strand_id
1 'polypeptide(L)'
;MDRETDMILYFVLIGFVTGAVSATAVLTSGGSIPFALLAYSLGGAAGVMLLAVFVAFVPPMPRPRRGLPATGSQHVHIPVQAPHRR
;
A
#
# COMPACT_ATOMS: atom_id res chain seq x y z
N MET A 1 -1.78 5.71 -14.45
CA MET A 1 -0.65 5.72 -13.50
C MET A 1 -0.61 4.38 -12.81
N ASP A 2 0.58 3.83 -12.64
CA ASP A 2 0.76 2.47 -12.12
C ASP A 2 0.54 2.45 -10.60
N ARG A 3 -0.04 1.37 -10.05
CA ARG A 3 -0.27 1.22 -8.60
C ARG A 3 0.99 1.41 -7.76
N GLU A 4 2.14 1.13 -8.36
CA GLU A 4 3.45 1.29 -7.75
C GLU A 4 3.81 2.79 -7.59
N THR A 5 3.51 3.60 -8.60
CA THR A 5 3.64 5.07 -8.52
C THR A 5 2.71 5.64 -7.47
N ASP A 6 1.49 5.12 -7.37
CA ASP A 6 0.52 5.55 -6.35
C ASP A 6 1.08 5.27 -4.93
N MET A 7 1.64 4.07 -4.69
CA MET A 7 2.25 3.72 -3.41
C MET A 7 3.42 4.63 -3.04
N ILE A 8 4.32 4.93 -3.98
CA ILE A 8 5.45 5.83 -3.77
C ILE A 8 4.95 7.22 -3.38
N LEU A 9 3.92 7.73 -4.07
CA LEU A 9 3.34 9.04 -3.79
C LEU A 9 2.78 9.11 -2.36
N TYR A 10 2.15 8.05 -1.87
CA TYR A 10 1.67 8.00 -0.49
C TYR A 10 2.80 8.06 0.54
N PHE A 11 3.89 7.32 0.33
CA PHE A 11 5.07 7.38 1.22
C PHE A 11 5.69 8.78 1.23
N VAL A 12 5.85 9.40 0.06
CA VAL A 12 6.40 10.75 -0.06
C VAL A 12 5.50 11.76 0.64
N LEU A 13 4.18 11.67 0.44
CA LEU A 13 3.22 12.57 1.07
C LEU A 13 3.25 12.47 2.61
N ILE A 14 3.27 11.25 3.14
CA ILE A 14 3.29 11.03 4.59
C ILE A 14 4.60 11.50 5.22
N GLY A 15 5.74 11.25 4.56
CA GLY A 15 7.03 11.78 5.00
C GLY A 15 7.04 13.31 5.00
N PHE A 16 6.53 13.92 3.94
CA PHE A 16 6.43 15.38 3.83
C PHE A 16 5.58 15.99 4.95
N VAL A 17 4.37 15.45 5.17
CA VAL A 17 3.45 15.95 6.20
C VAL A 17 4.02 15.76 7.60
N THR A 18 4.56 14.59 7.91
CA THR A 18 5.13 14.31 9.24
C THR A 18 6.33 15.22 9.52
N GLY A 19 7.22 15.38 8.53
CA GLY A 19 8.34 16.31 8.63
C GLY A 19 7.89 17.75 8.83
N ALA A 20 6.90 18.22 8.06
CA ALA A 20 6.38 19.59 8.18
C ALA A 20 5.80 19.86 9.57
N VAL A 21 5.06 18.91 10.15
CA VAL A 21 4.53 19.01 11.51
C VAL A 21 5.67 19.08 12.54
N SER A 22 6.69 18.22 12.42
CA SER A 22 7.85 18.23 13.32
C SER A 22 8.62 19.55 13.26
N ALA A 23 8.86 20.08 12.05
CA ALA A 23 9.54 21.36 11.85
C ALA A 23 8.74 22.52 12.45
N THR A 24 7.42 22.53 12.23
CA THR A 24 6.51 23.55 12.76
C THR A 24 6.53 23.55 14.28
N ALA A 25 6.46 22.36 14.92
CA ALA A 25 6.54 22.24 16.37
C ALA A 25 7.83 22.85 16.94
N VAL A 26 8.97 22.62 16.27
CA VAL A 26 10.26 23.21 16.65
C VAL A 26 10.24 24.73 16.50
N LEU A 27 9.75 25.27 15.38
CA LEU A 27 9.71 26.71 15.18
C LEU A 27 8.77 27.40 16.17
N THR A 28 7.60 26.81 16.45
CA THR A 28 6.62 27.37 17.40
C THR A 28 7.11 27.33 18.86
N SER A 29 8.03 26.43 19.19
CA SER A 29 8.65 26.35 20.51
C SER A 29 9.88 27.27 20.66
N GLY A 30 10.15 28.13 19.67
CA GLY A 30 11.30 29.04 19.68
C GLY A 30 12.63 28.38 19.28
N GLY A 31 12.57 27.19 18.68
CA GLY A 31 13.73 26.48 18.16
C GLY A 31 14.37 27.19 16.96
N SER A 32 15.65 26.89 16.73
CA SER A 32 16.40 27.48 15.63
C SER A 32 16.06 26.84 14.28
N ILE A 33 16.22 27.58 13.19
CA ILE A 33 16.04 27.10 11.81
C ILE A 33 16.79 25.78 11.54
N PRO A 34 18.08 25.61 11.88
CA PRO A 34 18.77 24.33 11.65
C PRO A 34 18.15 23.18 12.43
N PHE A 35 17.65 23.43 13.64
CA PHE A 35 16.98 22.40 14.44
C PHE A 35 15.62 22.02 13.84
N ALA A 36 14.89 23.00 13.26
CA ALA A 36 13.65 22.74 12.54
C ALA A 36 13.88 21.91 11.27
N LEU A 37 14.96 22.15 10.53
CA LEU A 37 15.34 21.34 9.36
C LEU A 37 15.74 19.91 9.74
N LEU A 38 16.45 19.76 10.86
CA LEU A 38 16.78 18.45 11.42
C LEU A 38 15.49 17.69 11.81
N ALA A 39 14.58 18.37 12.52
CA ALA A 39 13.30 17.80 12.93
C ALA A 39 12.40 17.47 11.73
N TYR A 40 12.42 18.29 10.68
CA TYR A 40 11.74 18.00 9.41
C TYR A 40 12.20 16.66 8.83
N SER A 41 13.51 16.49 8.71
CA SER A 41 14.11 15.33 8.07
C SER A 41 13.91 14.06 8.90
N LEU A 42 14.16 14.13 10.21
CA LEU A 42 13.99 13.01 11.13
C LEU A 42 12.52 12.63 11.33
N GLY A 43 11.64 13.62 11.48
CA GLY A 43 10.20 13.42 11.62
C GLY A 43 9.59 12.77 10.38
N GLY A 44 9.97 13.25 9.18
CA GLY A 44 9.55 12.65 7.92
C GLY A 44 10.01 11.21 7.77
N ALA A 45 11.29 10.93 8.06
CA ALA A 45 11.84 9.58 8.00
C ALA A 45 11.15 8.62 8.99
N ALA A 46 10.91 9.06 10.23
CA ALA A 46 10.21 8.28 11.23
C ALA A 46 8.76 7.98 10.81
N GLY A 47 8.05 8.95 10.25
CA GLY A 47 6.69 8.77 9.73
C GLY A 47 6.61 7.73 8.62
N VAL A 48 7.55 7.79 7.66
CA VAL A 48 7.64 6.80 6.57
C VAL A 48 7.99 5.41 7.10
N MET A 49 8.94 5.32 8.03
CA MET A 49 9.33 4.05 8.64
C MET A 49 8.16 3.39 9.38
N LEU A 50 7.42 4.15 10.18
CA LEU A 50 6.23 3.65 10.88
C LEU A 50 5.14 3.18 9.91
N LEU A 51 4.91 3.92 8.83
CA LEU A 51 3.96 3.50 7.79
C LEU A 51 4.40 2.20 7.12
N ALA A 52 5.69 2.07 6.78
CA ALA A 52 6.22 0.86 6.16
C ALA A 52 6.09 -0.36 7.10
N VAL A 53 6.37 -0.17 8.40
CA VAL A 53 6.15 -1.19 9.43
C VAL A 53 4.67 -1.57 9.49
N PHE A 54 3.76 -0.59 9.58
CA PHE A 54 2.33 -0.86 9.61
C PHE A 54 1.87 -1.65 8.39
N VAL A 55 2.29 -1.26 7.19
CA VAL A 55 1.97 -1.97 5.94
C VAL A 55 2.53 -3.41 5.95
N ALA A 56 3.73 -3.63 6.50
CA ALA A 56 4.32 -4.96 6.58
C ALA A 56 3.56 -5.91 7.52
N PHE A 57 2.94 -5.39 8.59
CA PHE A 57 2.21 -6.19 9.57
C PHE A 57 0.70 -6.29 9.30
N VAL A 58 0.13 -5.45 8.44
CA VAL A 58 -1.28 -5.57 8.03
C VAL A 58 -1.41 -6.78 7.09
N PRO A 59 -2.19 -7.81 7.47
CA PRO A 59 -2.41 -8.95 6.59
C PRO A 59 -3.07 -8.47 5.31
N PRO A 60 -2.63 -8.94 4.13
CA PRO A 60 -3.22 -8.54 2.86
C PRO A 60 -4.72 -8.85 2.91
N MET A 61 -5.56 -7.82 2.78
CA MET A 61 -7.01 -8.00 2.76
C MET A 61 -7.35 -9.09 1.73
N PRO A 62 -8.16 -10.10 2.10
CA PRO A 62 -8.59 -11.11 1.15
C PRO A 62 -9.22 -10.38 -0.03
N ARG A 63 -8.60 -10.50 -1.21
CA ARG A 63 -9.19 -9.98 -2.44
C ARG A 63 -10.62 -10.53 -2.51
N PRO A 64 -11.65 -9.69 -2.71
CA PRO A 64 -12.99 -10.19 -2.97
C PRO A 64 -12.87 -11.19 -4.12
N ARG A 65 -13.08 -12.49 -3.84
CA ARG A 65 -13.20 -13.50 -4.88
C ARG A 65 -14.35 -13.02 -5.75
N ARG A 66 -14.04 -12.46 -6.93
CA ARG A 66 -15.02 -12.33 -8.02
C ARG A 66 -15.55 -13.73 -8.25
N GLY A 67 -16.74 -13.99 -7.71
CA GLY A 67 -17.47 -15.25 -7.83
C GLY A 67 -16.64 -16.47 -7.49
N LEU A 68 -16.95 -17.13 -6.37
CA LEU A 68 -16.87 -18.59 -6.42
C LEU A 68 -17.59 -19.04 -7.69
N PRO A 69 -16.95 -19.80 -8.61
CA PRO A 69 -17.74 -20.56 -9.57
C PRO A 69 -18.66 -21.41 -8.70
N ALA A 70 -19.96 -21.28 -8.90
CA ALA A 70 -20.94 -22.09 -8.20
C ALA A 70 -20.51 -23.56 -8.32
N THR A 71 -19.96 -24.09 -7.24
CA THR A 71 -19.62 -25.50 -7.10
C THR A 71 -20.95 -26.24 -7.08
N GLY A 72 -21.44 -26.56 -8.28
CA GLY A 72 -22.72 -27.21 -8.50
C GLY A 72 -22.87 -27.92 -9.84
N SER A 73 -21.84 -27.96 -10.71
CA SER A 73 -21.96 -28.72 -11.97
C SER A 73 -20.62 -29.19 -12.58
N GLN A 74 -19.55 -29.36 -11.81
CA GLN A 74 -18.39 -30.14 -12.28
C GLN A 74 -18.66 -31.64 -12.11
N HIS A 75 -19.67 -32.13 -12.81
CA HIS A 75 -19.93 -33.55 -13.02
C HIS A 75 -20.66 -33.75 -14.35
N VAL A 76 -20.02 -33.48 -15.49
CA VAL A 76 -20.24 -34.28 -16.70
C VAL A 76 -18.95 -34.31 -17.49
N HIS A 77 -18.27 -35.45 -17.36
CA HIS A 77 -17.31 -35.98 -18.31
C HIS A 77 -18.05 -36.17 -19.65
N ILE A 78 -17.90 -35.26 -20.62
CA ILE A 78 -18.37 -35.49 -21.99
C ILE A 78 -17.17 -36.01 -22.79
N PRO A 79 -17.04 -37.34 -23.02
CA PRO A 79 -16.18 -37.81 -24.08
C PRO A 79 -16.87 -37.41 -25.40
N VAL A 80 -16.33 -36.41 -26.09
CA VAL A 80 -16.68 -36.17 -27.50
C VAL A 80 -16.08 -37.32 -28.29
N GLN A 81 -16.86 -38.41 -28.40
CA GLN A 81 -16.72 -39.41 -29.44
C GLN A 81 -16.82 -38.67 -30.78
N ALA A 82 -15.68 -38.47 -31.44
CA ALA A 82 -15.66 -38.00 -32.81
C ALA A 82 -16.40 -39.04 -33.68
N PRO A 83 -17.45 -38.65 -34.43
CA PRO A 83 -18.10 -39.58 -35.32
C PRO A 83 -17.14 -39.91 -36.47
N HIS A 84 -16.80 -41.19 -36.60
CA HIS A 84 -16.18 -41.75 -37.80
C HIS A 84 -16.96 -41.28 -39.04
N ARG A 85 -16.35 -40.42 -39.85
CA ARG A 85 -16.73 -40.25 -41.26
C ARG A 85 -15.64 -40.87 -42.12
N ARG A 86 -16.10 -41.80 -42.96
CA ARG A 86 -15.38 -42.42 -44.08
C ARG A 86 -14.97 -41.39 -45.11
#